data_AF-A0A2T7BPJ0-F1
#
_entry.id   AF-A0A2T7BPJ0-F1
#
_cell.length_a   1.000
_cell.length_b   1.000
_cell.length_c   1.000
_cell.angle_alpha   90.00
_cell.angle_beta   90.00
_cell.angle_gamma   90.00
#
_symmetry.space_group_name_H-M   'P 1'
#
loop_
_entity.id
_entity.type
_entity.pdbx_description
1 polymer ?
#
loop_
_entity_poly.entity_id
_entity_poly.type
_entity_poly.pdbx_seq_one_letter_code
_entity_poly.pdbx_strand_id
1 'polypeptide(L)'
;MLEETYRQLIELLLPAGLLEYFELTNTTKDSKGINIFLEEKNIVPEEYRDQTLHSKGFLPEIQVQDFPIRGQKVALCIKRRRWEVVGSGQIITRNWTLVRAGARMTTEFGLFLKGIFG
;
A
#
# COMPACT_ATOMS: atom_id res chain seq x y z
N MET A 1 -0.03 8.86 -22.90
CA MET A 1 1.01 7.99 -23.48
C MET A 1 2.21 7.87 -22.54
N LEU A 2 2.90 8.96 -22.20
CA LEU A 2 4.00 8.95 -21.23
C LEU A 2 3.58 8.44 -19.84
N GLU A 3 2.45 8.90 -19.29
CA GLU A 3 1.96 8.45 -17.97
C GLU A 3 1.70 6.95 -17.90
N GLU A 4 1.13 6.37 -18.96
CA GLU A 4 0.86 4.92 -19.04
C GLU A 4 2.17 4.12 -19.05
N THR A 5 3.16 4.58 -19.81
CA THR A 5 4.49 3.95 -19.86
C THR A 5 5.21 4.04 -18.50
N TYR A 6 5.10 5.17 -17.79
CA TYR A 6 5.64 5.30 -16.44
C TYR A 6 4.93 4.39 -15.45
N ARG A 7 3.59 4.29 -15.52
CA ARG A 7 2.83 3.35 -14.71
C ARG A 7 3.29 1.92 -14.93
N GLN A 8 3.42 1.49 -16.19
CA GLN A 8 3.91 0.15 -16.52
C GLN A 8 5.31 -0.10 -15.94
N LEU A 9 6.22 0.88 -16.01
CA LEU A 9 7.54 0.74 -15.41
C LEU A 9 7.48 0.59 -13.89
N ILE A 10 6.60 1.34 -13.21
CA ILE A 10 6.43 1.24 -11.75
C ILE A 10 5.84 -0.12 -11.37
N GLU A 11 4.88 -0.64 -12.15
CA GLU A 11 4.30 -1.97 -11.94
C GLU A 11 5.32 -3.10 -12.10
N LEU A 12 6.37 -2.89 -12.91
CA LEU A 12 7.49 -3.83 -13.03
C LEU A 12 8.50 -3.73 -11.88
N LEU A 13 8.53 -2.61 -11.15
CA LEU A 13 9.47 -2.36 -10.06
C LEU A 13 8.92 -2.72 -8.68
N LEU A 14 7.60 -2.66 -8.53
CA LEU A 14 6.93 -2.90 -7.25
C LEU A 14 6.28 -4.30 -7.22
N PRO A 15 6.08 -4.88 -6.03
CA PRO A 15 5.33 -6.12 -5.89
C PRO A 15 4.01 -6.10 -6.65
N ALA A 16 3.77 -7.13 -7.48
CA ALA A 16 2.57 -7.23 -8.29
C ALA A 16 1.30 -7.14 -7.42
N GLY A 17 0.34 -6.29 -7.81
CA GLY A 17 -0.90 -6.04 -7.07
C GLY A 17 -0.80 -4.94 -6.00
N LEU A 18 0.40 -4.44 -5.69
CA LEU A 18 0.57 -3.36 -4.70
C LEU A 18 -0.20 -2.09 -5.07
N LEU A 19 -0.09 -1.68 -6.33
CA LEU A 19 -0.72 -0.47 -6.85
C LEU A 19 -2.24 -0.59 -7.01
N GLU A 20 -2.84 -1.75 -6.75
CA GLU A 20 -4.30 -1.88 -6.66
C GLU A 20 -4.81 -1.15 -5.42
N TYR A 21 -4.10 -1.31 -4.29
CA TYR A 21 -4.50 -0.79 -2.99
C TYR A 21 -3.77 0.48 -2.57
N PHE A 22 -2.56 0.69 -3.06
CA PHE A 22 -1.74 1.84 -2.72
C PHE A 22 -1.52 2.76 -3.91
N GLU A 23 -1.36 4.03 -3.63
CA GLU A 23 -0.98 5.06 -4.59
C GLU A 23 0.43 5.54 -4.27
N LEU A 24 1.27 5.63 -5.32
CA LEU A 24 2.60 6.21 -5.22
C LEU A 24 2.46 7.74 -5.10
N THR A 25 2.88 8.30 -3.98
CA THR A 25 2.73 9.74 -3.71
C THR A 25 4.02 10.51 -3.84
N ASN A 26 5.17 9.87 -3.59
CA ASN A 26 6.47 10.51 -3.71
C ASN A 26 7.59 9.46 -3.86
N THR A 27 8.74 9.90 -4.36
CA THR A 27 10.00 9.15 -4.32
C THR A 27 11.14 10.06 -3.93
N THR A 28 11.97 9.65 -2.98
CA THR A 28 13.21 10.37 -2.65
C THR A 28 14.41 9.45 -2.79
N LYS A 29 15.57 10.06 -3.00
CA LYS A 29 16.85 9.37 -3.04
C LYS A 29 17.85 10.15 -2.22
N ASP A 30 18.53 9.46 -1.31
CA ASP A 30 19.57 10.02 -0.46
C ASP A 30 20.77 9.07 -0.35
N SER A 31 21.70 9.34 0.57
CA SER A 31 22.90 8.52 0.79
C SER A 31 22.60 7.13 1.35
N LYS A 32 21.42 6.89 1.93
CA LYS A 32 20.99 5.60 2.49
C LYS A 32 20.28 4.73 1.45
N GLY A 33 19.67 5.34 0.43
CA GLY A 33 19.05 4.62 -0.67
C GLY A 33 17.88 5.37 -1.30
N ILE A 34 16.91 4.59 -1.78
CA ILE A 34 15.68 5.08 -2.40
C ILE A 34 14.53 4.86 -1.42
N ASN A 35 13.72 5.88 -1.20
CA ASN A 35 12.46 5.77 -0.46
C ASN A 35 11.30 5.98 -1.43
N ILE A 36 10.35 5.05 -1.41
CA ILE A 36 9.14 5.07 -2.24
C ILE A 36 7.96 5.23 -1.30
N PHE A 37 7.25 6.36 -1.38
CA PHE A 37 6.16 6.69 -0.48
C PHE A 37 4.83 6.27 -1.09
N LEU A 38 4.07 5.49 -0.32
CA LEU A 38 2.83 4.87 -0.75
C LEU A 38 1.74 5.15 0.28
N GLU A 39 0.61 5.65 -0.18
CA GLU A 39 -0.56 5.90 0.66
C GLU A 39 -1.69 4.96 0.24
N GLU A 40 -2.36 4.34 1.21
CA GLU A 40 -3.50 3.47 0.94
C GLU A 40 -4.63 4.30 0.31
N LYS A 41 -5.11 3.84 -0.84
CA LYS A 41 -6.20 4.49 -1.56
C LYS A 41 -7.45 4.53 -0.71
N ASN A 42 -8.29 5.53 -0.96
CA ASN A 42 -9.59 5.64 -0.31
C ASN A 42 -10.63 4.72 -0.98
N ILE A 43 -10.35 3.42 -1.00
CA ILE A 43 -11.27 2.39 -1.45
C ILE A 43 -11.90 1.77 -0.20
N VAL A 44 -13.22 1.65 -0.15
CA VAL A 44 -13.93 1.02 0.97
C VAL A 44 -13.47 -0.44 1.10
N PRO A 45 -13.09 -0.93 2.29
CA PRO A 45 -12.80 -2.35 2.47
C PRO A 45 -14.04 -3.21 2.21
N GLU A 46 -13.87 -4.37 1.59
CA GLU A 46 -14.97 -5.21 1.11
C GLU A 46 -15.92 -5.61 2.25
N GLU A 47 -15.36 -5.87 3.43
CA GLU A 47 -16.09 -6.23 4.65
C GLU A 47 -16.98 -5.08 5.20
N TYR A 48 -16.82 -3.87 4.68
CA TYR A 48 -17.61 -2.67 5.02
C TYR A 48 -18.32 -2.06 3.80
N ARG A 49 -18.43 -2.78 2.68
CA ARG A 49 -19.01 -2.28 1.42
C ARG A 49 -20.40 -1.65 1.54
N ASP A 50 -21.21 -2.15 2.48
CA ASP A 50 -22.59 -1.71 2.71
C ASP A 50 -22.71 -0.64 3.82
N GLN A 51 -21.57 -0.13 4.32
CA GLN A 51 -21.53 0.87 5.38
C GLN A 51 -21.00 2.20 4.84
N THR A 52 -21.55 3.30 5.37
CA THR A 52 -21.02 4.64 5.08
C THR A 52 -19.76 4.86 5.89
N LEU A 53 -18.64 5.09 5.20
CA LEU A 53 -17.33 5.33 5.80
C LEU A 53 -16.83 6.74 5.49
N HIS A 54 -16.22 7.38 6.49
CA HIS A 54 -15.46 8.61 6.31
C HIS A 54 -13.96 8.36 6.48
N SER A 55 -13.14 8.79 5.51
CA SER A 55 -11.69 8.74 5.66
C SER A 55 -11.24 9.64 6.81
N LYS A 56 -10.46 9.10 7.76
CA LYS A 56 -9.90 9.82 8.92
C LYS A 56 -8.37 9.90 8.87
N GLY A 57 -7.84 10.00 7.66
CA GLY A 57 -6.41 10.07 7.42
C GLY A 57 -5.75 8.70 7.54
N PHE A 58 -4.53 8.69 8.06
CA PHE A 58 -3.66 7.51 8.03
C PHE A 58 -3.17 7.11 9.41
N LEU A 59 -2.80 5.84 9.54
CA LEU A 59 -1.95 5.34 10.60
C LEU A 59 -0.52 5.92 10.46
N PRO A 60 0.31 5.82 11.52
CA PRO A 60 1.73 6.13 11.41
C PRO A 60 2.38 5.41 10.24
N GLU A 61 3.29 6.11 9.56
CA GLU A 61 4.06 5.54 8.46
C GLU A 61 4.94 4.39 8.98
N ILE A 62 5.00 3.32 8.18
CA ILE A 62 5.91 2.21 8.40
C ILE A 62 6.88 2.09 7.23
N GLN A 63 8.02 1.46 7.44
CA GLN A 63 9.00 1.22 6.38
C GLN A 63 9.21 -0.28 6.20
N VAL A 64 9.07 -0.74 4.96
CA VAL A 64 9.34 -2.12 4.56
C VAL A 64 10.52 -2.10 3.61
N GLN A 65 11.52 -2.96 3.85
CA GLN A 65 12.64 -3.11 2.93
C GLN A 65 12.18 -3.90 1.70
N ASP A 66 12.58 -3.43 0.52
CA ASP A 66 12.30 -4.07 -0.75
C ASP A 66 13.60 -4.38 -1.50
N PHE A 67 13.49 -5.11 -2.61
CA PHE A 67 14.65 -5.52 -3.39
C PHE A 67 15.45 -4.32 -3.89
N PRO A 68 16.80 -4.38 -3.83
CA PRO A 68 17.64 -3.28 -4.27
C PRO A 68 17.44 -2.94 -5.75
N ILE A 69 17.19 -1.67 -6.05
CA ILE A 69 17.14 -1.18 -7.43
C ILE A 69 18.53 -0.66 -7.81
N ARG A 70 19.18 -1.35 -8.75
CA ARG A 70 20.52 -1.00 -9.26
C ARG A 70 21.55 -0.86 -8.13
N GLY A 71 21.53 -1.80 -7.18
CA GLY A 71 22.44 -1.85 -6.03
C GLY A 71 22.13 -0.84 -4.91
N GLN A 72 21.09 -0.02 -5.04
CA GLN A 72 20.65 0.89 -3.97
C GLN A 72 19.59 0.20 -3.11
N LYS A 73 19.70 0.35 -1.78
CA LYS A 73 18.65 -0.10 -0.86
C LYS A 73 17.34 0.62 -1.18
N VAL A 74 16.23 -0.09 -1.10
CA VAL A 74 14.90 0.46 -1.34
C VAL A 74 14.06 0.26 -0.09
N ALA A 75 13.46 1.34 0.39
CA ALA A 75 12.45 1.30 1.43
C ALA A 75 11.10 1.75 0.86
N LEU A 76 10.07 0.94 1.10
CA LEU A 76 8.68 1.30 0.85
C LEU A 76 8.13 1.94 2.13
N CYS A 77 7.89 3.25 2.08
CA CYS A 77 7.31 4.04 3.16
C CYS A 77 5.79 4.02 3.02
N ILE A 78 5.11 3.22 3.84
CA ILE A 78 3.68 2.93 3.70
C ILE A 78 2.87 3.67 4.74
N LYS A 79 1.86 4.42 4.30
CA LYS A 79 0.78 4.93 5.16
C LYS A 79 -0.51 4.19 4.87
N ARG A 80 -1.00 3.49 5.89
CA ARG A 80 -2.29 2.78 5.83
C ARG A 80 -3.42 3.69 6.22
N ARG A 81 -4.57 3.58 5.55
CA ARG A 81 -5.71 4.45 5.78
C ARG A 81 -6.55 3.92 6.95
N ARG A 82 -7.17 4.85 7.66
CA ARG A 82 -8.20 4.56 8.65
C ARG A 82 -9.50 5.24 8.26
N TRP A 83 -10.59 4.54 8.48
CA TRP A 83 -11.94 5.04 8.22
C TRP A 83 -12.74 5.06 9.52
N GLU A 84 -13.69 5.99 9.61
CA GLU A 84 -14.72 5.97 10.62
C GLU A 84 -16.00 5.40 10.01
N VAL A 85 -16.60 4.40 10.67
CA VAL A 85 -17.95 3.94 10.37
C VAL A 85 -18.94 4.97 10.89
N VAL A 86 -19.69 5.63 10.00
CA VAL A 86 -20.54 6.77 10.38
C VAL A 86 -21.62 6.37 11.38
N GLY A 87 -22.18 5.16 11.26
CA GLY A 87 -23.25 4.69 12.15
C GLY A 87 -22.81 4.39 13.59
N SER A 88 -21.52 4.07 13.82
CA SER A 88 -21.02 3.66 15.14
C SER A 88 -19.91 4.55 15.69
N GLY A 89 -19.32 5.43 14.87
CA GLY A 89 -18.12 6.20 15.21
C GLY A 89 -16.85 5.33 15.32
N GLN A 90 -16.92 4.05 14.95
CA GLN A 90 -15.80 3.13 15.09
C GLN A 90 -14.71 3.43 14.07
N ILE A 91 -13.46 3.55 14.53
CA ILE A 91 -12.30 3.62 13.64
C ILE A 91 -11.88 2.22 13.22
N ILE A 92 -11.80 2.01 11.91
CA ILE A 92 -11.44 0.74 11.29
C ILE A 92 -10.24 0.92 10.36
N THR A 93 -9.61 -0.20 10.03
CA THR A 93 -8.58 -0.30 8.98
C THR A 93 -8.88 -1.54 8.16
N ARG A 94 -8.42 -1.56 6.91
CA ARG A 94 -8.62 -2.72 6.03
C ARG A 94 -8.07 -4.00 6.66
N ASN A 95 -8.84 -5.08 6.60
CA ASN A 95 -8.39 -6.40 7.01
C ASN A 95 -7.57 -7.05 5.88
N TRP A 96 -6.25 -7.00 6.01
CA TRP A 96 -5.33 -7.53 5.01
C TRP A 96 -5.29 -9.05 4.95
N THR A 97 -5.79 -9.77 5.97
CA THR A 97 -5.96 -11.23 5.92
C THR A 97 -7.07 -11.62 4.94
N LEU A 98 -8.15 -10.83 4.86
CA LEU A 98 -9.22 -11.06 3.88
C LEU A 98 -8.75 -10.77 2.46
N VAL A 99 -7.98 -9.70 2.27
CA VAL A 99 -7.33 -9.39 0.98
C VAL A 99 -6.43 -10.52 0.54
N ARG A 100 -5.63 -11.08 1.46
CA ARG A 100 -4.75 -12.24 1.22
C ARG A 100 -5.50 -13.47 0.70
N ALA A 101 -6.71 -13.70 1.18
CA ALA A 101 -7.51 -14.88 0.85
C ALA A 101 -8.32 -14.70 -0.44
N GLY A 102 -8.77 -13.47 -0.74
CA GLY A 102 -9.58 -13.15 -1.93
C GLY A 102 -8.76 -12.81 -3.17
N ALA A 103 -7.58 -12.21 -3.01
CA ALA A 103 -6.67 -11.95 -4.12
C ALA A 103 -5.98 -13.25 -4.55
N ARG A 104 -5.80 -13.48 -5.86
CA ARG A 104 -4.83 -14.46 -6.38
C ARG A 104 -3.43 -13.95 -6.03
N MET A 105 -3.06 -14.13 -4.77
CA MET A 105 -1.94 -13.42 -4.19
C MET A 105 -0.63 -13.93 -4.79
N THR A 106 0.14 -13.04 -5.38
CA THR A 106 1.50 -13.34 -5.78
C THR A 106 2.36 -13.57 -4.53
N THR A 107 3.37 -14.42 -4.63
CA THR A 107 4.30 -14.66 -3.52
C THR A 107 4.92 -13.36 -3.01
N GLU A 108 5.24 -12.43 -3.93
CA GLU A 108 5.82 -11.12 -3.62
C GLU A 108 4.87 -10.23 -2.82
N PHE A 109 3.59 -10.13 -3.21
CA PHE A 109 2.62 -9.35 -2.44
C PHE A 109 2.40 -9.94 -1.05
N GLY A 110 2.40 -11.27 -0.93
CA GLY A 110 2.35 -11.93 0.37
C GLY A 110 3.55 -11.62 1.26
N LEU A 111 4.75 -11.55 0.70
CA LEU A 111 5.97 -11.16 1.41
C LEU A 111 5.92 -9.69 1.83
N PHE A 112 5.42 -8.81 0.96
CA PHE A 112 5.18 -7.40 1.30
C PHE A 112 4.22 -7.24 2.48
N LEU A 113 3.07 -7.92 2.44
CA LEU A 113 2.11 -7.91 3.55
C LEU A 113 2.76 -8.45 4.83
N LYS A 114 3.57 -9.51 4.74
CA LYS A 114 4.33 -9.99 5.90
C LYS A 114 5.29 -8.92 6.45
N GLY A 115 5.93 -8.12 5.61
CA GLY A 115 6.78 -7.00 6.07
C GLY A 115 6.01 -5.87 6.77
N ILE A 116 4.72 -5.70 6.44
CA ILE A 116 3.83 -4.73 7.11
C ILE A 116 3.27 -5.25 8.44
N PHE A 117 2.97 -6.56 8.52
CA PHE A 117 2.15 -7.15 9.59
C PHE A 117 2.85 -8.18 10.46
N GLY A 118 4.01 -8.70 10.04
CA GLY A 118 4.80 -9.71 10.74
C GLY A 118 5.95 -9.11 11.52
#